data_AF-A0A2V5VCG9-F1
#
_entry.id   AF-A0A2V5VCG9-F1
#
_cell.length_a   1.000
_cell.length_b   1.000
_cell.length_c   1.000
_cell.angle_alpha   90.00
_cell.angle_beta   90.00
_cell.angle_gamma   90.00
#
_symmetry.space_group_name_H-M   'P 1'
#
loop_
_entity.id
_entity.type
_entity.pdbx_description
1 polymer ?
#
loop_
_entity_poly.entity_id
_entity_poly.type
_entity_poly.pdbx_seq_one_letter_code
_entity_poly.pdbx_strand_id
1 'polypeptide(L)'
;MKSACRRALLLTVSISVQLATAARAYGPLGHEIVGGIADERLANTPTATKVRMLLDGLTLEKAAVIADEIKGWDKKGVDDPRSFRYSAYRKIDKQLRDFWRANPPMHDTNPSAPSHHWFHYTDVPVTPPQRYRDGNAGRSRWDIVHMIPYCIEVVRGRVSEQNERKITKAVALILLAHYVADIHQPLHVGTEYFDAQGRVADPDKDKSALADEGGNTFTLELSDEPQRRRGVHKKKLHGFWDYDAVNTLFPEVPGTLRKSEIQAQIAPLKKQLVHEMATHEPKNWRMPANMDIENYPEAWADEILPIAREAHERLQFVNVHPEQEEGRVVTAGEADEKPQPDRISYRGWAAGIVREELHKAGWRLADLLQKIL
;
A
#
# COMPACT_ATOMS: atom_id res chain seq x y z
N MET A 1 18.46 -56.00 -39.70
CA MET A 1 17.42 -54.94 -39.67
C MET A 1 16.59 -55.06 -38.39
N LYS A 2 16.90 -54.31 -37.33
CA LYS A 2 15.93 -53.98 -36.26
C LYS A 2 16.22 -52.55 -35.81
N SER A 3 15.30 -51.67 -36.17
CA SER A 3 15.29 -50.23 -35.92
C SER A 3 14.60 -49.94 -34.59
N ALA A 4 15.20 -49.01 -33.83
CA ALA A 4 14.62 -47.99 -32.95
C ALA A 4 13.48 -48.32 -31.98
N CYS A 5 13.66 -47.95 -30.71
CA CYS A 5 12.95 -46.78 -30.15
C CYS A 5 13.57 -46.40 -28.79
N ARG A 6 14.39 -45.34 -28.74
CA ARG A 6 14.74 -44.68 -27.48
C ARG A 6 13.66 -43.64 -27.21
N ARG A 7 12.85 -43.85 -26.16
CA ARG A 7 11.92 -42.84 -25.65
C ARG A 7 12.73 -41.73 -24.98
N ALA A 8 12.85 -40.59 -25.64
CA ALA A 8 13.34 -39.36 -25.02
C ALA A 8 12.19 -38.73 -24.23
N LEU A 9 12.36 -38.62 -22.92
CA LEU A 9 11.44 -37.92 -22.03
C LEU A 9 11.71 -36.41 -22.19
N LEU A 10 10.86 -35.69 -22.91
CA LEU A 10 10.91 -34.24 -23.00
C LEU A 10 10.32 -33.64 -21.72
N LEU A 11 11.17 -33.24 -20.77
CA LEU A 11 10.77 -32.37 -19.66
C LEU A 11 10.46 -30.99 -20.25
N THR A 12 9.18 -30.65 -20.35
CA THR A 12 8.73 -29.29 -20.68
C THR A 12 8.79 -28.46 -19.41
N VAL A 13 9.88 -27.72 -19.22
CA VAL A 13 9.96 -26.68 -18.19
C VAL A 13 9.10 -25.52 -18.65
N SER A 14 7.88 -25.43 -18.12
CA SER A 14 7.04 -24.24 -18.28
C SER A 14 7.61 -23.14 -17.39
N ILE A 15 8.34 -22.20 -17.98
CA ILE A 15 8.78 -20.99 -17.29
C ILE A 15 7.57 -20.05 -17.24
N SER A 16 6.80 -20.14 -16.16
CA SER A 16 5.83 -19.11 -15.79
C SER A 16 6.61 -17.87 -15.36
N VAL A 17 6.67 -16.86 -16.23
CA VAL A 17 7.12 -15.51 -15.86
C VAL A 17 6.03 -14.91 -14.98
N GLN A 18 6.13 -15.13 -13.67
CA GLN A 18 5.37 -14.37 -12.69
C GLN A 18 5.99 -12.97 -12.64
N LEU A 19 5.31 -11.97 -13.22
CA LEU A 19 5.55 -10.60 -12.80
C LEU A 19 4.99 -10.49 -11.39
N ALA A 20 5.86 -10.40 -10.39
CA ALA A 20 5.49 -9.88 -9.08
C ALA A 20 4.87 -8.49 -9.31
N THR A 21 3.55 -8.41 -9.16
CA THR A 21 2.84 -7.14 -9.09
C THR A 21 3.11 -6.62 -7.69
N ALA A 22 4.07 -5.71 -7.55
CA ALA A 22 4.23 -4.96 -6.32
C ALA A 22 2.88 -4.28 -6.02
N ALA A 23 2.26 -4.71 -4.92
CA ALA A 23 1.12 -4.04 -4.32
C ALA A 23 1.49 -2.59 -3.99
N ARG A 24 0.51 -1.71 -4.19
CA ARG A 24 0.64 -0.26 -4.17
C ARG A 24 -0.57 0.23 -3.40
N ALA A 25 -0.46 0.62 -2.14
CA ALA A 25 -1.64 0.91 -1.31
C ALA A 25 -2.59 1.87 -2.02
N TYR A 26 -3.87 1.55 -2.11
CA TYR A 26 -4.86 2.37 -2.83
C TYR A 26 -4.51 2.71 -4.30
N GLY A 27 -3.51 2.03 -4.88
CA GLY A 27 -2.99 2.24 -6.22
C GLY A 27 -2.60 3.70 -6.49
N PRO A 28 -2.20 4.03 -7.74
CA PRO A 28 -1.93 5.41 -8.10
C PRO A 28 -3.12 6.36 -7.88
N LEU A 29 -4.35 5.86 -8.04
CA LEU A 29 -5.55 6.70 -7.98
C LEU A 29 -5.85 7.19 -6.56
N GLY A 30 -5.80 6.32 -5.54
CA GLY A 30 -6.08 6.74 -4.18
C GLY A 30 -4.97 7.60 -3.59
N HIS A 31 -3.69 7.30 -3.90
CA HIS A 31 -2.58 8.20 -3.57
C HIS A 31 -2.75 9.59 -4.17
N GLU A 32 -3.10 9.69 -5.45
CA GLU A 32 -3.38 10.97 -6.10
C GLU A 32 -4.57 11.70 -5.43
N ILE A 33 -5.61 10.98 -5.00
CA ILE A 33 -6.74 11.58 -4.25
C ILE A 33 -6.26 12.17 -2.93
N VAL A 34 -5.51 11.41 -2.11
CA VAL A 34 -4.99 11.89 -0.81
C VAL A 34 -4.09 13.11 -0.99
N GLY A 35 -3.14 13.04 -1.92
CA GLY A 35 -2.23 14.15 -2.22
C GLY A 35 -2.97 15.38 -2.77
N GLY A 36 -3.95 15.17 -3.65
CA GLY A 36 -4.77 16.25 -4.23
C GLY A 36 -5.64 16.95 -3.18
N ILE A 37 -6.22 16.20 -2.24
CA ILE A 37 -6.94 16.79 -1.10
C ILE A 37 -5.97 17.67 -0.31
N ALA A 38 -4.78 17.16 0.02
CA ALA A 38 -3.80 17.92 0.79
C ALA A 38 -3.33 19.19 0.06
N ASP A 39 -3.10 19.13 -1.26
CA ASP A 39 -2.78 20.31 -2.08
C ASP A 39 -3.87 21.39 -1.98
N GLU A 40 -5.15 21.04 -2.14
CA GLU A 40 -6.25 22.00 -2.04
C GLU A 40 -6.41 22.56 -0.63
N ARG A 41 -6.27 21.71 0.40
CA ARG A 41 -6.34 22.12 1.82
C ARG A 41 -5.25 23.12 2.20
N LEU A 42 -4.06 22.96 1.64
CA LEU A 42 -2.91 23.83 1.92
C LEU A 42 -2.87 25.06 1.02
N ALA A 43 -3.70 25.14 -0.01
CA ALA A 43 -3.68 26.23 -0.97
C ALA A 43 -3.74 27.60 -0.28
N ASN A 44 -2.91 28.53 -0.78
CA ASN A 44 -2.79 29.90 -0.25
C ASN A 44 -2.27 29.99 1.20
N THR A 45 -1.62 28.95 1.73
CA THR A 45 -0.93 28.99 3.03
C THR A 45 0.60 29.10 2.89
N PRO A 46 1.31 29.58 3.91
CA PRO A 46 2.78 29.52 3.95
C PRO A 46 3.33 28.09 3.85
N THR A 47 2.59 27.11 4.39
CA THR A 47 2.94 25.68 4.29
C THR A 47 2.98 25.23 2.84
N ALA A 48 1.99 25.58 2.01
CA ALA A 48 2.01 25.26 0.57
C ALA A 48 3.22 25.88 -0.14
N THR A 49 3.65 27.08 0.25
CA THR A 49 4.87 27.69 -0.32
C THR A 49 6.12 26.88 0.04
N LYS A 50 6.24 26.45 1.31
CA LYS A 50 7.36 25.60 1.75
C LYS A 50 7.37 24.24 1.06
N VAL A 51 6.21 23.58 0.96
CA VAL A 51 6.04 22.31 0.23
C VAL A 51 6.48 22.48 -1.23
N ARG A 52 5.98 23.50 -1.93
CA ARG A 52 6.33 23.77 -3.33
C ARG A 52 7.83 24.01 -3.53
N MET A 53 8.48 24.71 -2.60
CA MET A 53 9.93 24.94 -2.65
C MET A 53 10.72 23.65 -2.46
N LEU A 54 10.35 22.82 -1.47
CA LEU A 54 11.04 21.57 -1.18
C LEU A 54 10.83 20.51 -2.27
N LEU A 55 9.66 20.52 -2.91
CA LEU A 55 9.29 19.62 -3.99
C LEU A 55 9.58 20.17 -5.40
N ASP A 56 10.34 21.26 -5.54
CA ASP A 56 10.73 21.84 -6.83
C ASP A 56 9.52 22.07 -7.78
N GLY A 57 8.38 22.46 -7.20
CA GLY A 57 7.12 22.67 -7.94
C GLY A 57 6.24 21.45 -8.14
N LEU A 58 6.69 20.24 -7.77
CA LEU A 58 5.86 19.03 -7.81
C LEU A 58 4.71 19.14 -6.79
N THR A 59 3.50 18.74 -7.20
CA THR A 59 2.30 18.73 -6.34
C THR A 59 2.32 17.54 -5.39
N LEU A 60 1.61 17.61 -4.26
CA LEU A 60 1.44 16.45 -3.37
C LEU A 60 0.68 15.32 -4.06
N GLU A 61 -0.29 15.62 -4.93
CA GLU A 61 -0.96 14.64 -5.80
C GLU A 61 0.05 13.77 -6.56
N LYS A 62 1.11 14.38 -7.13
CA LYS A 62 2.15 13.65 -7.86
C LYS A 62 3.24 13.08 -6.95
N ALA A 63 3.58 13.75 -5.86
CA ALA A 63 4.53 13.23 -4.89
C ALA A 63 4.04 11.91 -4.27
N ALA A 64 2.73 11.82 -3.99
CA ALA A 64 2.11 10.69 -3.32
C ALA A 64 2.22 9.36 -4.07
N VAL A 65 2.58 9.32 -5.36
CA VAL A 65 2.77 8.06 -6.11
C VAL A 65 4.23 7.64 -6.26
N ILE A 66 5.18 8.53 -5.94
CA ILE A 66 6.60 8.36 -6.30
C ILE A 66 7.26 7.19 -5.57
N ALA A 67 6.99 6.99 -4.28
CA ALA A 67 7.62 5.94 -3.48
C ALA A 67 7.39 4.54 -4.08
N ASP A 68 6.22 4.38 -4.69
CA ASP A 68 5.86 3.19 -5.43
C ASP A 68 6.40 3.17 -6.86
N GLU A 69 6.50 4.31 -7.55
CA GLU A 69 7.06 4.40 -8.90
C GLU A 69 8.52 3.94 -8.91
N ILE A 70 9.27 4.29 -7.87
CA ILE A 70 10.69 3.92 -7.76
C ILE A 70 10.93 2.41 -7.52
N LYS A 71 9.91 1.63 -7.11
CA LYS A 71 9.95 0.15 -7.19
C LYS A 71 10.16 -0.34 -8.63
N GLY A 72 9.83 0.47 -9.64
CA GLY A 72 10.16 0.21 -11.04
C GLY A 72 11.67 0.10 -11.33
N TRP A 73 12.53 0.60 -10.43
CA TRP A 73 13.98 0.46 -10.53
C TRP A 73 14.50 -0.88 -10.01
N ASP A 74 13.71 -1.65 -9.26
CA ASP A 74 14.19 -2.84 -8.53
C ASP A 74 14.81 -3.91 -9.44
N LYS A 75 14.25 -4.09 -10.63
CA LYS A 75 14.68 -5.15 -11.56
C LYS A 75 16.03 -4.89 -12.22
N LYS A 76 16.39 -3.62 -12.44
CA LYS A 76 17.56 -3.24 -13.26
C LYS A 76 18.51 -2.29 -12.55
N GLY A 77 18.11 -1.76 -11.40
CA GLY A 77 18.79 -0.71 -10.70
C GLY A 77 18.52 0.68 -11.29
N VAL A 78 18.81 1.69 -10.48
CA VAL A 78 18.67 3.10 -10.88
C VAL A 78 19.59 3.47 -12.05
N ASP A 79 20.77 2.88 -12.16
CA ASP A 79 21.79 3.29 -13.13
C ASP A 79 21.60 2.68 -14.53
N ASP A 80 20.61 1.79 -14.72
CA ASP A 80 20.27 1.25 -16.05
C ASP A 80 19.77 2.38 -16.98
N PRO A 81 20.28 2.49 -18.22
CA PRO A 81 19.84 3.53 -19.17
C PRO A 81 18.34 3.52 -19.51
N ARG A 82 17.67 2.38 -19.34
CA ARG A 82 16.23 2.18 -19.56
C ARG A 82 15.39 2.45 -18.31
N SER A 83 16.01 2.65 -17.14
CA SER A 83 15.30 3.08 -15.94
C SER A 83 14.78 4.50 -16.14
N PHE A 84 13.51 4.71 -15.81
CA PHE A 84 12.86 6.01 -15.97
C PHE A 84 13.53 7.08 -15.09
N ARG A 85 13.32 8.35 -15.45
CA ARG A 85 13.89 9.50 -14.74
C ARG A 85 12.84 10.58 -14.54
N TYR A 86 12.90 11.28 -13.42
CA TYR A 86 12.14 12.51 -13.22
C TYR A 86 12.89 13.69 -13.84
N SER A 87 13.03 13.70 -15.19
CA SER A 87 13.89 14.65 -15.91
C SER A 87 13.52 16.12 -15.70
N ALA A 88 12.23 16.42 -15.46
CA ALA A 88 11.77 17.77 -15.13
C ALA A 88 12.19 18.21 -13.72
N TYR A 89 12.50 17.27 -12.82
CA TYR A 89 12.81 17.49 -11.41
C TYR A 89 14.19 16.90 -11.08
N ARG A 90 15.24 17.34 -11.78
CA ARG A 90 16.59 16.74 -11.73
C ARG A 90 17.17 16.59 -10.31
N LYS A 91 16.88 17.55 -9.42
CA LYS A 91 17.33 17.50 -8.02
C LYS A 91 16.61 16.39 -7.25
N ILE A 92 15.31 16.24 -7.46
CA ILE A 92 14.50 15.18 -6.84
C ILE A 92 14.89 13.82 -7.41
N ASP A 93 15.03 13.69 -8.73
CA ASP A 93 15.50 12.45 -9.38
C ASP A 93 16.81 11.96 -8.76
N LYS A 94 17.79 12.86 -8.59
CA LYS A 94 19.07 12.50 -7.94
C LYS A 94 18.85 12.00 -6.50
N GLN A 95 18.06 12.72 -5.70
CA GLN A 95 17.82 12.35 -4.31
C GLN A 95 17.08 11.01 -4.18
N LEU A 96 16.08 10.74 -5.03
CA LEU A 96 15.38 9.47 -5.07
C LEU A 96 16.28 8.30 -5.46
N ARG A 97 17.22 8.51 -6.39
CA ARG A 97 18.23 7.50 -6.73
C ARG A 97 19.17 7.21 -5.57
N ASP A 98 19.60 8.25 -4.87
CA ASP A 98 20.47 8.12 -3.69
C ASP A 98 19.72 7.39 -2.55
N PHE A 99 18.44 7.71 -2.34
CA PHE A 99 17.53 6.99 -1.45
C PHE A 99 17.38 5.52 -1.83
N TRP A 100 17.08 5.20 -3.08
CA TRP A 100 16.92 3.82 -3.53
C TRP A 100 18.21 3.01 -3.35
N ARG A 101 19.38 3.58 -3.68
CA ARG A 101 20.68 2.89 -3.46
C ARG A 101 20.96 2.61 -1.99
N ALA A 102 20.50 3.48 -1.09
CA ALA A 102 20.67 3.33 0.35
C ALA A 102 19.67 2.34 0.99
N ASN A 103 18.56 2.04 0.31
CA ASN A 103 17.50 1.16 0.80
C ASN A 103 17.07 0.18 -0.30
N PRO A 104 17.98 -0.66 -0.81
CA PRO A 104 17.69 -1.53 -1.96
C PRO A 104 16.56 -2.53 -1.66
N PRO A 105 15.88 -3.07 -2.70
CA PRO A 105 14.92 -4.16 -2.51
C PRO A 105 15.61 -5.35 -1.83
N MET A 106 15.03 -5.84 -0.74
CA MET A 106 15.51 -7.02 -0.02
C MET A 106 14.34 -7.92 0.30
N HIS A 107 14.58 -9.23 0.26
CA HIS A 107 13.58 -10.28 0.51
C HIS A 107 13.86 -11.05 1.81
N ASP A 108 14.82 -10.60 2.62
CA ASP A 108 15.18 -11.26 3.87
C ASP A 108 14.17 -10.95 5.00
N THR A 109 13.91 -11.95 5.85
CA THR A 109 12.89 -11.94 6.91
C THR A 109 13.41 -11.37 8.24
N ASN A 110 14.73 -11.23 8.42
CA ASN A 110 15.31 -10.57 9.60
C ASN A 110 16.45 -9.60 9.24
N PRO A 111 16.11 -8.47 8.60
CA PRO A 111 17.09 -7.65 7.93
C PRO A 111 17.79 -6.66 8.87
N SER A 112 19.12 -6.76 8.92
CA SER A 112 19.99 -5.81 9.62
C SER A 112 19.99 -4.42 8.97
N ALA A 113 19.75 -4.36 7.65
CA ALA A 113 19.65 -3.15 6.83
C ALA A 113 18.19 -2.84 6.45
N PRO A 114 17.85 -1.59 6.08
CA PRO A 114 16.53 -1.25 5.57
C PRO A 114 16.30 -1.67 4.12
N SER A 115 15.04 -1.91 3.76
CA SER A 115 14.57 -1.96 2.38
C SER A 115 13.42 -0.98 2.20
N HIS A 116 13.40 -0.26 1.06
CA HIS A 116 12.30 0.65 0.77
C HIS A 116 10.93 -0.04 0.69
N HIS A 117 10.90 -1.36 0.43
CA HIS A 117 9.64 -2.14 0.38
C HIS A 117 8.94 -2.23 1.73
N TRP A 118 9.69 -2.38 2.83
CA TRP A 118 9.10 -2.54 4.17
C TRP A 118 8.53 -1.25 4.75
N PHE A 119 8.84 -0.11 4.14
CA PHE A 119 8.43 1.19 4.67
C PHE A 119 6.95 1.51 4.41
N HIS A 120 6.25 0.69 3.62
CA HIS A 120 4.90 0.93 3.12
C HIS A 120 3.79 0.31 3.97
N TYR A 121 4.12 -0.62 4.86
CA TYR A 121 3.09 -1.39 5.57
C TYR A 121 3.59 -1.82 6.95
N THR A 122 2.69 -2.36 7.75
CA THR A 122 2.93 -3.21 8.92
C THR A 122 1.94 -4.37 8.86
N ASP A 123 2.33 -5.55 9.33
CA ASP A 123 1.56 -6.79 9.18
C ASP A 123 0.95 -7.22 10.52
N VAL A 124 0.30 -6.29 11.22
CA VAL A 124 -0.21 -6.58 12.57
C VAL A 124 -1.31 -7.67 12.48
N PRO A 125 -1.27 -8.71 13.33
CA PRO A 125 -2.27 -9.77 13.27
C PRO A 125 -3.66 -9.24 13.62
N VAL A 126 -4.65 -9.49 12.76
CA VAL A 126 -6.05 -9.11 13.01
C VAL A 126 -6.77 -10.05 13.99
N THR A 127 -6.21 -11.25 14.20
CA THR A 127 -6.71 -12.25 15.13
C THR A 127 -5.60 -12.69 16.11
N PRO A 128 -5.77 -12.51 17.44
CA PRO A 128 -6.88 -11.82 18.10
C PRO A 128 -6.85 -10.30 17.83
N PRO A 129 -7.97 -9.58 18.04
CA PRO A 129 -7.97 -8.12 18.03
C PRO A 129 -6.95 -7.56 19.03
N GLN A 130 -6.13 -6.64 18.54
CA GLN A 130 -5.05 -6.04 19.30
C GLN A 130 -4.74 -4.65 18.77
N ARG A 131 -3.99 -3.87 19.56
CA ARG A 131 -3.37 -2.62 19.13
C ARG A 131 -2.00 -2.88 18.52
N TYR A 132 -1.48 -1.89 17.81
CA TYR A 132 -0.13 -1.93 17.27
C TYR A 132 0.91 -2.23 18.37
N ARG A 133 0.78 -1.68 19.58
CA ARG A 133 1.78 -1.90 20.65
C ARG A 133 1.73 -3.27 21.35
N ASP A 134 0.66 -4.05 21.15
CA ASP A 134 0.33 -5.17 22.03
C ASP A 134 1.11 -6.47 21.75
N GLY A 135 1.80 -6.55 20.60
CA GLY A 135 2.45 -7.78 20.12
C GLY A 135 3.76 -7.53 19.37
N ASN A 136 4.35 -8.59 18.84
CA ASN A 136 5.63 -8.52 18.10
C ASN A 136 5.50 -8.94 16.63
N ALA A 137 4.60 -9.88 16.33
CA ALA A 137 4.40 -10.35 14.97
C ALA A 137 4.01 -9.20 14.03
N GLY A 138 4.60 -9.20 12.82
CA GLY A 138 4.28 -8.21 11.77
C GLY A 138 4.81 -6.80 11.98
N ARG A 139 5.51 -6.52 13.09
CA ARG A 139 5.99 -5.18 13.46
C ARG A 139 7.48 -5.06 13.24
N SER A 140 7.84 -4.67 12.02
CA SER A 140 9.23 -4.41 11.69
C SER A 140 9.67 -3.06 12.26
N ARG A 141 10.90 -2.95 12.75
CA ARG A 141 11.52 -1.65 13.11
C ARG A 141 11.64 -0.68 11.92
N TRP A 142 11.39 -1.18 10.72
CA TRP A 142 11.40 -0.45 9.46
C TRP A 142 10.00 -0.18 8.92
N ASP A 143 8.96 -0.63 9.61
CA ASP A 143 7.59 -0.53 9.11
C ASP A 143 7.10 0.92 9.04
N ILE A 144 5.94 1.09 8.43
CA ILE A 144 5.34 2.40 8.18
C ILE A 144 5.12 3.22 9.46
N VAL A 145 4.82 2.56 10.59
CA VAL A 145 4.59 3.22 11.89
C VAL A 145 5.88 3.86 12.41
N HIS A 146 7.05 3.28 12.11
CA HIS A 146 8.35 3.84 12.46
C HIS A 146 8.90 4.80 11.40
N MET A 147 8.54 4.62 10.14
CA MET A 147 9.07 5.44 9.05
C MET A 147 8.41 6.83 8.94
N ILE A 148 7.12 6.96 9.28
CA ILE A 148 6.46 8.27 9.31
C ILE A 148 7.13 9.23 10.33
N PRO A 149 7.36 8.85 11.61
CA PRO A 149 8.04 9.71 12.57
C PRO A 149 9.48 10.02 12.16
N TYR A 150 10.19 9.07 11.55
CA TYR A 150 11.52 9.33 11.02
C TYR A 150 11.51 10.43 9.94
N CYS A 151 10.56 10.36 8.99
CA CYS A 151 10.40 11.40 7.97
C CYS A 151 10.01 12.76 8.58
N ILE A 152 9.15 12.78 9.60
CA ILE A 152 8.79 14.00 10.36
C ILE A 152 10.05 14.66 10.93
N GLU A 153 10.92 13.89 11.57
CA GLU A 153 12.12 14.42 12.22
C GLU A 153 13.18 14.90 11.21
N VAL A 154 13.24 14.31 10.01
CA VAL A 154 14.03 14.84 8.89
C VAL A 154 13.49 16.20 8.42
N VAL A 155 12.17 16.32 8.23
CA VAL A 155 11.55 17.59 7.79
C VAL A 155 11.81 18.71 8.80
N ARG A 156 11.67 18.40 10.09
CA ARG A 156 11.97 19.31 11.22
C ARG A 156 13.45 19.63 11.39
N GLY A 157 14.34 18.89 10.72
CA GLY A 157 15.79 19.08 10.81
C GLY A 157 16.42 18.54 12.10
N ARG A 158 15.70 17.69 12.83
CA ARG A 158 16.21 16.99 14.02
C ARG A 158 17.00 15.73 13.63
N VAL A 159 16.68 15.14 12.48
CA VAL A 159 17.50 14.13 11.80
C VAL A 159 18.20 14.78 10.58
N SER A 160 19.50 14.52 10.43
CA SER A 160 20.31 15.06 9.32
C SER A 160 19.87 14.50 7.97
N GLU A 161 19.85 15.34 6.93
CA GLU A 161 19.60 14.91 5.54
C GLU A 161 20.73 14.03 4.96
N GLN A 162 21.87 13.92 5.65
CA GLN A 162 22.98 13.02 5.30
C GLN A 162 22.88 11.64 5.96
N ASN A 163 21.73 11.32 6.57
CA ASN A 163 21.48 10.03 7.22
C ASN A 163 21.73 8.82 6.30
N GLU A 164 21.89 7.66 6.93
CA GLU A 164 22.25 6.40 6.27
C GLU A 164 21.24 5.98 5.19
N ARG A 165 19.95 6.31 5.39
CA ARG A 165 18.86 6.00 4.45
C ARG A 165 18.77 7.00 3.28
N LYS A 166 19.60 8.05 3.26
CA LYS A 166 19.56 9.15 2.25
C LYS A 166 18.19 9.80 2.10
N ILE A 167 17.43 9.88 3.18
CA ILE A 167 16.15 10.60 3.22
C ILE A 167 16.46 12.08 3.46
N THR A 168 16.34 12.89 2.42
CA THR A 168 16.39 14.36 2.49
C THR A 168 15.02 14.92 2.87
N LYS A 169 14.90 16.24 3.08
CA LYS A 169 13.58 16.86 3.32
C LYS A 169 12.62 16.68 2.14
N ALA A 170 13.10 16.77 0.91
CA ALA A 170 12.26 16.55 -0.28
C ALA A 170 11.79 15.10 -0.38
N VAL A 171 12.69 14.13 -0.15
CA VAL A 171 12.33 12.71 -0.12
C VAL A 171 11.38 12.44 1.05
N ALA A 172 11.63 13.00 2.23
CA ALA A 172 10.73 12.85 3.37
C ALA A 172 9.31 13.36 3.08
N LEU A 173 9.15 14.51 2.40
CA LEU A 173 7.82 14.98 1.99
C LEU A 173 7.14 14.05 0.98
N ILE A 174 7.89 13.51 0.01
CA ILE A 174 7.38 12.52 -0.93
C ILE A 174 6.90 11.26 -0.19
N LEU A 175 7.72 10.77 0.74
CA LEU A 175 7.41 9.59 1.54
C LEU A 175 6.22 9.84 2.47
N LEU A 176 6.11 10.99 3.13
CA LEU A 176 4.94 11.33 3.95
C LEU A 176 3.66 11.44 3.13
N ALA A 177 3.71 12.03 1.93
CA ALA A 177 2.56 12.09 1.04
C ALA A 177 2.07 10.69 0.63
N HIS A 178 2.99 9.73 0.49
CA HIS A 178 2.69 8.34 0.19
C HIS A 178 2.19 7.57 1.42
N TYR A 179 2.99 7.54 2.50
CA TYR A 179 2.74 6.74 3.70
C TYR A 179 1.47 7.13 4.45
N VAL A 180 1.05 8.40 4.41
CA VAL A 180 -0.23 8.77 5.01
C VAL A 180 -1.39 8.10 4.26
N ALA A 181 -1.29 7.88 2.95
CA ALA A 181 -2.30 7.08 2.24
C ALA A 181 -2.16 5.59 2.56
N ASP A 182 -0.94 5.05 2.55
CA ASP A 182 -0.67 3.63 2.85
C ASP A 182 -1.23 3.21 4.20
N ILE A 183 -0.92 3.95 5.27
CA ILE A 183 -1.34 3.58 6.63
C ILE A 183 -2.86 3.64 6.82
N HIS A 184 -3.59 4.32 5.91
CA HIS A 184 -5.05 4.35 5.91
C HIS A 184 -5.67 3.23 5.06
N GLN A 185 -4.87 2.42 4.37
CA GLN A 185 -5.32 1.23 3.64
C GLN A 185 -5.36 0.04 4.63
N PRO A 186 -6.53 -0.56 4.89
CA PRO A 186 -6.65 -1.60 5.93
C PRO A 186 -5.65 -2.76 5.85
N LEU A 187 -5.40 -3.28 4.66
CA LEU A 187 -4.49 -4.39 4.41
C LEU A 187 -3.00 -3.98 4.33
N HIS A 188 -2.67 -2.70 4.47
CA HIS A 188 -1.31 -2.23 4.75
C HIS A 188 -1.00 -2.18 6.24
N VAL A 189 -1.98 -2.46 7.10
CA VAL A 189 -1.84 -2.41 8.56
C VAL A 189 -2.17 -3.75 9.21
N GLY A 190 -3.24 -4.41 8.76
CA GLY A 190 -3.69 -5.68 9.32
C GLY A 190 -3.56 -6.84 8.33
N THR A 191 -3.08 -7.97 8.84
CA THR A 191 -2.90 -9.24 8.09
C THR A 191 -3.53 -10.40 8.88
N GLU A 192 -4.01 -11.42 8.19
CA GLU A 192 -4.43 -12.68 8.80
C GLU A 192 -3.27 -13.69 8.80
N TYR A 193 -3.15 -14.47 9.87
CA TYR A 193 -2.13 -15.50 10.01
C TYR A 193 -2.77 -16.88 10.07
N PHE A 194 -2.11 -17.86 9.45
CA PHE A 194 -2.61 -19.22 9.37
C PHE A 194 -1.58 -20.23 9.87
N ASP A 195 -2.06 -21.24 10.59
CA ASP A 195 -1.25 -22.41 10.95
C ASP A 195 -1.00 -23.33 9.75
N ALA A 196 -0.17 -24.36 9.94
CA ALA A 196 0.16 -25.32 8.90
C ALA A 196 -1.03 -26.18 8.40
N GLN A 197 -2.19 -26.09 9.06
CA GLN A 197 -3.45 -26.72 8.62
C GLN A 197 -4.38 -25.73 7.91
N GLY A 198 -3.95 -24.48 7.73
CA GLY A 198 -4.74 -23.45 7.08
C GLY A 198 -5.84 -22.86 7.96
N ARG A 199 -5.73 -23.00 9.28
CA ARG A 199 -6.66 -22.38 10.24
C ARG A 199 -6.08 -21.06 10.72
N VAL A 200 -6.94 -20.08 10.95
CA VAL A 200 -6.55 -18.80 11.56
C VAL A 200 -5.83 -19.05 12.89
N ALA A 201 -4.69 -18.40 13.08
CA ALA A 201 -3.82 -18.59 14.22
C ALA A 201 -3.27 -17.25 14.74
N ASP A 202 -2.99 -17.21 16.04
CA ASP A 202 -2.32 -16.08 16.69
C ASP A 202 -0.80 -16.29 16.57
N PRO A 203 -0.07 -15.52 15.74
CA PRO A 203 1.37 -15.70 15.54
C PRO A 203 2.22 -15.30 16.75
N ASP A 204 1.63 -14.63 17.74
CA ASP A 204 2.31 -14.38 19.01
C ASP A 204 2.28 -15.60 19.94
N LYS A 205 1.34 -16.53 19.72
CA LYS A 205 1.28 -17.83 20.42
C LYS A 205 1.84 -18.99 19.60
N ASP A 206 1.60 -18.99 18.29
CA ASP A 206 2.11 -19.98 17.35
C ASP A 206 3.11 -19.34 16.39
N LYS A 207 4.40 -19.45 16.71
CA LYS A 207 5.48 -18.87 15.90
C LYS A 207 5.67 -19.56 14.54
N SER A 208 4.96 -20.65 14.26
CA SER A 208 4.94 -21.29 12.94
C SER A 208 3.85 -20.73 12.02
N ALA A 209 2.95 -19.90 12.53
CA ALA A 209 1.90 -19.29 11.74
C ALA A 209 2.49 -18.33 10.70
N LEU A 210 1.95 -18.39 9.49
CA LEU A 210 2.43 -17.64 8.33
C LEU A 210 1.36 -16.62 7.91
N ALA A 211 1.80 -15.40 7.63
CA ALA A 211 0.94 -14.30 7.21
C ALA A 211 0.34 -14.54 5.82
N ASP A 212 -0.77 -13.86 5.55
CA ASP A 212 -1.36 -13.72 4.22
C ASP A 212 -0.78 -12.55 3.40
N GLU A 213 0.26 -11.90 3.93
CA GLU A 213 1.01 -10.81 3.29
C GLU A 213 0.10 -9.61 2.97
N GLY A 214 -0.72 -9.21 3.94
CA GLY A 214 -1.78 -8.22 3.74
C GLY A 214 -2.77 -8.65 2.65
N GLY A 215 -3.02 -9.93 2.47
CA GLY A 215 -3.88 -10.48 1.42
C GLY A 215 -3.26 -10.51 0.01
N ASN A 216 -1.95 -10.32 -0.16
CA ASN A 216 -1.29 -10.40 -1.48
C ASN A 216 -1.27 -11.83 -2.05
N THR A 217 -1.25 -12.82 -1.16
CA THR A 217 -1.17 -14.23 -1.54
C THR A 217 -2.54 -14.84 -1.77
N PHE A 218 -3.62 -14.24 -1.27
CA PHE A 218 -4.98 -14.73 -1.40
C PHE A 218 -5.71 -14.21 -2.62
N THR A 219 -6.36 -15.11 -3.33
CA THR A 219 -7.28 -14.75 -4.41
C THR A 219 -8.65 -14.43 -3.84
N LEU A 220 -9.23 -13.28 -4.17
CA LEU A 220 -10.55 -12.86 -3.72
C LEU A 220 -11.65 -13.32 -4.69
N GLU A 221 -12.75 -13.87 -4.20
CA GLU A 221 -13.96 -14.16 -4.97
C GLU A 221 -15.17 -13.41 -4.39
N LEU A 222 -15.81 -12.60 -5.22
CA LEU A 222 -16.95 -11.76 -4.81
C LEU A 222 -18.26 -12.27 -5.39
N SER A 223 -19.33 -12.15 -4.61
CA SER A 223 -20.69 -12.58 -4.96
C SER A 223 -21.31 -11.75 -6.08
N ASP A 224 -20.82 -10.53 -6.28
CA ASP A 224 -21.27 -9.60 -7.34
C ASP A 224 -20.53 -9.79 -8.67
N GLU A 225 -19.52 -10.67 -8.72
CA GLU A 225 -18.78 -11.02 -9.94
C GLU A 225 -19.30 -12.35 -10.52
N PRO A 226 -19.30 -12.50 -11.86
CA PRO A 226 -19.66 -13.77 -12.47
C PRO A 226 -18.68 -14.87 -12.03
N GLN A 227 -19.20 -16.08 -11.80
CA GLN A 227 -18.36 -17.25 -11.49
C GLN A 227 -17.24 -17.39 -12.51
N ARG A 228 -16.01 -17.49 -12.00
CA ARG A 228 -14.82 -17.47 -12.82
C ARG A 228 -14.78 -18.64 -13.78
N ARG A 229 -14.33 -18.36 -15.00
CA ARG A 229 -14.07 -19.35 -16.06
C ARG A 229 -12.57 -19.49 -16.28
N ARG A 230 -12.17 -20.64 -16.83
CA ARG A 230 -10.77 -20.94 -17.16
C ARG A 230 -10.19 -19.84 -18.08
N GLY A 231 -9.08 -19.23 -17.66
CA GLY A 231 -8.40 -18.16 -18.42
C GLY A 231 -8.63 -16.73 -17.93
N VAL A 232 -9.46 -16.52 -16.89
CA VAL A 232 -9.61 -15.22 -16.23
C VAL A 232 -8.52 -15.05 -15.16
N HIS A 233 -7.84 -13.90 -15.14
CA HIS A 233 -6.85 -13.58 -14.10
C HIS A 233 -7.50 -13.54 -12.71
N LYS A 234 -6.92 -14.30 -11.77
CA LYS A 234 -7.31 -14.30 -10.36
C LYS A 234 -6.92 -12.96 -9.74
N LYS A 235 -7.90 -12.25 -9.17
CA LYS A 235 -7.69 -10.97 -8.48
C LYS A 235 -7.28 -11.25 -7.04
N LYS A 236 -6.18 -10.63 -6.60
CA LYS A 236 -5.69 -10.76 -5.23
C LYS A 236 -6.52 -9.89 -4.28
N LEU A 237 -6.67 -10.31 -3.03
CA LEU A 237 -7.40 -9.57 -1.99
C LEU A 237 -6.77 -8.19 -1.78
N HIS A 238 -5.45 -8.11 -1.66
CA HIS A 238 -4.76 -6.83 -1.57
C HIS A 238 -5.00 -5.94 -2.80
N GLY A 239 -4.84 -6.51 -4.00
CA GLY A 239 -5.09 -5.79 -5.25
C GLY A 239 -6.54 -5.29 -5.41
N PHE A 240 -7.52 -5.97 -4.82
CA PHE A 240 -8.90 -5.47 -4.77
C PHE A 240 -8.98 -4.13 -4.03
N TRP A 241 -8.36 -4.03 -2.85
CA TRP A 241 -8.39 -2.82 -2.04
C TRP A 241 -7.65 -1.68 -2.69
N ASP A 242 -6.50 -1.99 -3.31
CA ASP A 242 -5.67 -1.00 -3.99
C ASP A 242 -6.33 -0.41 -5.24
N TYR A 243 -7.04 -1.22 -6.01
CA TYR A 243 -7.51 -0.81 -7.33
C TYR A 243 -9.02 -0.82 -7.43
N ASP A 244 -9.66 -1.97 -7.23
CA ASP A 244 -11.07 -2.14 -7.50
C ASP A 244 -11.97 -1.36 -6.54
N ALA A 245 -11.65 -1.34 -5.24
CA ALA A 245 -12.39 -0.60 -4.25
C ALA A 245 -12.31 0.92 -4.51
N VAL A 246 -11.12 1.42 -4.86
CA VAL A 246 -10.91 2.83 -5.23
C VAL A 246 -11.64 3.17 -6.54
N ASN A 247 -11.56 2.33 -7.56
CA ASN A 247 -12.28 2.55 -8.82
C ASN A 247 -13.80 2.54 -8.65
N THR A 248 -14.32 1.84 -7.64
CA THR A 248 -15.76 1.81 -7.33
C THR A 248 -16.30 3.18 -6.90
N LEU A 249 -15.43 4.12 -6.50
CA LEU A 249 -15.80 5.51 -6.25
C LEU A 249 -16.26 6.27 -7.51
N PHE A 250 -16.02 5.70 -8.71
CA PHE A 250 -16.34 6.28 -10.01
C PHE A 250 -17.26 5.34 -10.81
N PRO A 251 -18.49 5.07 -10.32
CA PRO A 251 -19.39 4.10 -10.94
C PRO A 251 -19.82 4.46 -12.36
N GLU A 252 -19.63 5.72 -12.76
CA GLU A 252 -19.93 6.21 -14.12
C GLU A 252 -18.96 5.68 -15.18
N VAL A 253 -17.78 5.18 -14.77
CA VAL A 253 -16.72 4.73 -15.69
C VAL A 253 -16.81 3.22 -15.92
N PRO A 254 -17.15 2.74 -17.13
CA PRO A 254 -17.25 1.31 -17.39
C PRO A 254 -15.90 0.60 -17.28
N GLY A 255 -15.83 -0.46 -16.46
CA GLY A 255 -14.63 -1.28 -16.29
C GLY A 255 -14.20 -2.08 -17.54
N THR A 256 -15.01 -2.11 -18.59
CA THR A 256 -14.70 -2.80 -19.86
C THR A 256 -13.81 -1.99 -20.80
N LEU A 257 -13.54 -0.73 -20.49
CA LEU A 257 -12.73 0.17 -21.31
C LEU A 257 -11.23 -0.14 -21.19
N ARG A 258 -10.43 0.35 -22.14
CA ARG A 258 -8.96 0.25 -22.01
C ARG A 258 -8.47 1.12 -20.86
N LYS A 259 -7.39 0.73 -20.21
CA LYS A 259 -6.81 1.47 -19.06
C LYS A 259 -6.62 2.97 -19.32
N SER A 260 -6.14 3.36 -20.49
CA SER A 260 -5.96 4.77 -20.86
C SER A 260 -7.27 5.54 -20.97
N GLU A 261 -8.34 4.88 -21.44
CA GLU A 261 -9.68 5.47 -21.56
C GLU A 261 -10.33 5.60 -20.18
N ILE A 262 -10.18 4.58 -19.32
CA ILE A 262 -10.59 4.63 -17.91
C ILE A 262 -9.92 5.82 -17.22
N GLN A 263 -8.60 5.95 -17.34
CA GLN A 263 -7.85 7.05 -16.73
C GLN A 263 -8.31 8.43 -17.24
N ALA A 264 -8.58 8.56 -18.55
CA ALA A 264 -9.05 9.80 -19.13
C ALA A 264 -10.45 10.21 -18.62
N GLN A 265 -11.34 9.23 -18.38
CA GLN A 265 -12.68 9.49 -17.85
C GLN A 265 -12.67 9.72 -16.32
N ILE A 266 -11.82 9.01 -15.59
CA ILE A 266 -11.65 9.21 -14.14
C ILE A 266 -11.04 10.57 -13.84
N ALA A 267 -10.13 11.09 -14.66
CA ALA A 267 -9.41 12.33 -14.37
C ALA A 267 -10.31 13.55 -13.97
N PRO A 268 -11.35 13.93 -14.74
CA PRO A 268 -12.25 15.01 -14.32
C PRO A 268 -13.08 14.67 -13.07
N LEU A 269 -13.54 13.41 -12.94
CA LEU A 269 -14.32 12.97 -11.78
C LEU A 269 -13.48 12.98 -10.50
N LYS A 270 -12.23 12.53 -10.58
CA LYS A 270 -11.25 12.57 -9.50
C LYS A 270 -11.05 14.00 -9.01
N LYS A 271 -10.90 14.96 -9.95
CA LYS A 271 -10.76 16.38 -9.59
C LYS A 271 -11.99 16.90 -8.84
N GLN A 272 -13.19 16.53 -9.26
CA GLN A 272 -14.42 16.89 -8.56
C GLN A 272 -14.48 16.26 -7.16
N LEU A 273 -14.14 14.98 -7.03
CA LEU A 273 -14.11 14.26 -5.76
C LEU A 273 -13.10 14.87 -4.78
N VAL A 274 -11.89 15.16 -5.27
CA VAL A 274 -10.83 15.83 -4.48
C VAL A 274 -11.33 17.18 -3.97
N HIS A 275 -11.95 17.98 -4.82
CA HIS A 275 -12.50 19.27 -4.42
C HIS A 275 -13.62 19.14 -3.37
N GLU A 276 -14.53 18.20 -3.57
CA GLU A 276 -15.59 17.88 -2.60
C GLU A 276 -14.98 17.51 -1.23
N MET A 277 -14.04 16.57 -1.21
CA MET A 277 -13.37 16.11 0.01
C MET A 277 -12.49 17.19 0.65
N ALA A 278 -11.82 18.05 -0.11
CA ALA A 278 -11.01 19.13 0.45
C ALA A 278 -11.87 20.23 1.11
N THR A 279 -13.10 20.43 0.64
CA THR A 279 -14.00 21.50 1.11
C THR A 279 -14.95 21.08 2.22
N HIS A 280 -15.09 19.78 2.49
CA HIS A 280 -15.97 19.24 3.54
C HIS A 280 -15.16 18.50 4.58
N GLU A 281 -15.32 18.83 5.87
CA GLU A 281 -14.54 18.18 6.93
C GLU A 281 -15.00 16.71 7.14
N PRO A 282 -14.08 15.71 7.12
CA PRO A 282 -14.43 14.33 7.43
C PRO A 282 -14.80 14.19 8.90
N LYS A 283 -15.49 13.11 9.26
CA LYS A 283 -15.75 12.80 10.68
C LYS A 283 -14.50 12.19 11.31
N ASN A 284 -14.23 12.51 12.58
CA ASN A 284 -13.19 11.88 13.42
C ASN A 284 -11.78 11.85 12.81
N TRP A 285 -11.42 12.82 11.97
CA TRP A 285 -10.10 12.83 11.31
C TRP A 285 -8.98 13.39 12.20
N ARG A 286 -9.32 14.30 13.13
CA ARG A 286 -8.32 15.00 13.96
C ARG A 286 -7.77 14.08 15.04
N MET A 287 -6.45 14.06 15.17
CA MET A 287 -5.79 13.46 16.32
C MET A 287 -6.02 14.30 17.59
N PRO A 288 -6.00 13.68 18.79
CA PRO A 288 -6.10 14.42 20.04
C PRO A 288 -5.05 15.54 20.14
N ALA A 289 -5.46 16.73 20.57
CA ALA A 289 -4.58 17.91 20.61
C ALA A 289 -3.35 17.75 21.54
N ASN A 290 -3.43 16.84 22.50
CA ASN A 290 -2.37 16.52 23.45
C ASN A 290 -1.48 15.34 23.01
N MET A 291 -1.71 14.78 21.82
CA MET A 291 -0.89 13.69 21.28
C MET A 291 0.31 14.28 20.54
N ASP A 292 1.51 13.82 20.92
CA ASP A 292 2.74 14.12 20.19
C ASP A 292 2.64 13.58 18.76
N ILE A 293 3.13 14.35 17.79
CA ILE A 293 2.96 14.04 16.37
C ILE A 293 3.67 12.74 15.96
N GLU A 294 4.73 12.42 16.69
CA GLU A 294 5.52 11.20 16.56
C GLU A 294 4.69 9.94 16.88
N ASN A 295 3.57 10.09 17.60
CA ASN A 295 2.65 9.00 17.94
C ASN A 295 1.42 8.91 17.02
N TYR A 296 1.25 9.84 16.07
CA TYR A 296 0.13 9.80 15.12
C TYR A 296 0.06 8.49 14.33
N PRO A 297 1.17 7.92 13.83
CA PRO A 297 1.11 6.69 13.03
C PRO A 297 0.63 5.48 13.82
N GLU A 298 1.03 5.33 15.09
CA GLU A 298 0.48 4.28 15.95
C GLU A 298 -1.02 4.46 16.14
N ALA A 299 -1.48 5.69 16.38
CA ALA A 299 -2.91 5.98 16.54
C ALA A 299 -3.71 5.71 15.26
N TRP A 300 -3.18 6.05 14.09
CA TRP A 300 -3.81 5.74 12.80
C TRP A 300 -3.85 4.23 12.56
N ALA A 301 -2.77 3.50 12.84
CA ALA A 301 -2.78 2.05 12.75
C ALA A 301 -3.84 1.43 13.68
N ASP A 302 -3.92 1.89 14.93
CA ASP A 302 -4.93 1.44 15.90
C ASP A 302 -6.39 1.71 15.44
N GLU A 303 -6.63 2.80 14.71
CA GLU A 303 -7.94 3.10 14.11
C GLU A 303 -8.27 2.21 12.91
N ILE A 304 -7.25 1.79 12.16
CA ILE A 304 -7.40 1.00 10.93
C ILE A 304 -7.50 -0.51 11.23
N LEU A 305 -6.87 -0.99 12.30
CA LEU A 305 -6.87 -2.42 12.66
C LEU A 305 -8.27 -3.06 12.78
N PRO A 306 -9.27 -2.42 13.39
CA PRO A 306 -10.64 -2.94 13.39
C PRO A 306 -11.24 -3.07 11.99
N ILE A 307 -10.92 -2.15 11.07
CA ILE A 307 -11.38 -2.16 9.68
C ILE A 307 -10.69 -3.30 8.92
N ALA A 308 -9.37 -3.45 9.11
CA ALA A 308 -8.61 -4.56 8.54
C ALA A 308 -9.16 -5.90 9.01
N ARG A 309 -9.49 -6.02 10.30
CA ARG A 309 -10.14 -7.20 10.85
C ARG A 309 -11.50 -7.46 10.19
N GLU A 310 -12.36 -6.46 10.07
CA GLU A 310 -13.65 -6.61 9.39
C GLU A 310 -13.47 -7.04 7.91
N ALA A 311 -12.42 -6.55 7.24
CA ALA A 311 -12.10 -6.98 5.88
C ALA A 311 -11.86 -8.50 5.80
N HIS A 312 -11.10 -9.07 6.73
CA HIS A 312 -10.88 -10.52 6.78
C HIS A 312 -12.12 -11.26 7.28
N GLU A 313 -12.82 -10.73 8.29
CA GLU A 313 -14.05 -11.32 8.85
C GLU A 313 -15.24 -11.30 7.90
N ARG A 314 -15.24 -10.51 6.83
CA ARG A 314 -16.26 -10.60 5.77
C ARG A 314 -15.99 -11.72 4.77
N LEU A 315 -14.83 -12.38 4.86
CA LEU A 315 -14.40 -13.45 3.95
C LEU A 315 -14.36 -14.81 4.64
N GLN A 316 -14.41 -15.86 3.82
CA GLN A 316 -14.11 -17.24 4.19
C GLN A 316 -12.85 -17.66 3.45
N PHE A 317 -11.81 -18.00 4.20
CA PHE A 317 -10.57 -18.50 3.64
C PHE A 317 -10.67 -20.00 3.37
N VAL A 318 -10.42 -20.39 2.12
CA VAL A 318 -10.51 -21.77 1.64
C VAL A 318 -9.25 -22.13 0.86
N ASN A 319 -8.98 -23.43 0.72
CA ASN A 319 -7.81 -23.94 0.02
C ASN A 319 -6.48 -23.33 0.52
N VAL A 320 -6.39 -23.09 1.83
CA VAL A 320 -5.23 -22.46 2.47
C VAL A 320 -4.06 -23.43 2.51
N HIS A 321 -2.90 -23.00 2.00
CA HIS A 321 -1.69 -23.82 1.94
C HIS A 321 -0.41 -22.96 1.98
N PRO A 322 0.72 -23.52 2.44
CA PRO A 322 2.01 -22.85 2.30
C PRO A 322 2.42 -22.72 0.82
N GLU A 323 2.92 -21.56 0.43
CA GLU A 323 3.47 -21.27 -0.91
C GLU A 323 4.88 -20.70 -0.77
N GLN A 324 5.78 -21.04 -1.71
CA GLN A 324 7.08 -20.38 -1.79
C GLN A 324 6.98 -19.14 -2.67
N GLU A 325 7.33 -17.98 -2.11
CA GLU A 325 7.35 -16.71 -2.80
C GLU A 325 8.71 -16.05 -2.57
N GLU A 326 9.45 -15.74 -3.63
CA GLU A 326 10.72 -14.98 -3.55
C GLU A 326 11.75 -15.46 -2.50
N GLY A 327 11.79 -16.78 -2.23
CA GLY A 327 12.73 -17.38 -1.27
C GLY A 327 12.25 -17.46 0.18
N ARG A 328 11.01 -17.01 0.45
CA ARG A 328 10.31 -17.19 1.73
C ARG A 328 9.10 -18.11 1.58
N VAL A 329 8.62 -18.63 2.70
CA VAL A 329 7.37 -19.41 2.76
C VAL A 329 6.30 -18.49 3.34
N VAL A 330 5.20 -18.37 2.60
CA VAL A 330 4.02 -17.56 2.96
C VAL A 330 2.78 -18.46 2.96
N THR A 331 1.66 -17.99 3.50
CA THR A 331 0.38 -18.68 3.31
C THR A 331 -0.29 -18.15 2.06
N ALA A 332 -0.86 -19.02 1.22
CA ALA A 332 -1.70 -18.64 0.08
C ALA A 332 -3.01 -19.43 0.06
N GLY A 333 -3.99 -18.93 -0.70
CA GLY A 333 -5.29 -19.59 -0.82
C GLY A 333 -6.33 -18.75 -1.56
N GLU A 334 -7.58 -19.03 -1.27
CA GLU A 334 -8.76 -18.34 -1.79
C GLU A 334 -9.55 -17.72 -0.64
N ALA A 335 -10.14 -16.57 -0.88
CA ALA A 335 -10.92 -15.80 0.08
C ALA A 335 -12.27 -15.48 -0.56
N ASP A 336 -13.32 -16.17 -0.12
CA ASP A 336 -14.66 -16.09 -0.68
C ASP A 336 -15.52 -15.15 0.16
N GLU A 337 -16.28 -14.26 -0.48
CA GLU A 337 -17.23 -13.40 0.21
C GLU A 337 -18.28 -14.21 0.99
N LYS A 338 -18.40 -13.92 2.29
CA LYS A 338 -19.48 -14.49 3.12
C LYS A 338 -20.76 -13.69 2.96
N PRO A 339 -21.94 -14.33 3.01
CA PRO A 339 -23.22 -13.62 3.14
C PRO A 339 -23.21 -12.73 4.39
N GLN A 340 -23.49 -11.44 4.21
CA GLN A 340 -23.50 -10.47 5.30
C GLN A 340 -24.92 -10.23 5.84
N PRO A 341 -25.13 -10.15 7.17
CA PRO A 341 -26.44 -9.86 7.74
C PRO A 341 -27.05 -8.53 7.28
N ASP A 342 -26.19 -7.53 7.05
CA ASP A 342 -26.56 -6.19 6.55
C ASP A 342 -26.90 -6.18 5.04
N ARG A 343 -26.65 -7.30 4.33
CA ARG A 343 -26.78 -7.47 2.88
C ARG A 343 -25.93 -6.49 2.05
N ILE A 344 -24.94 -5.85 2.66
CA ILE A 344 -23.99 -5.00 1.96
C ILE A 344 -22.93 -5.91 1.35
N SER A 345 -22.73 -5.84 0.03
CA SER A 345 -21.67 -6.60 -0.63
C SER A 345 -20.31 -6.14 -0.15
N TYR A 346 -19.33 -7.04 -0.17
CA TYR A 346 -17.95 -6.74 0.18
C TYR A 346 -17.41 -5.54 -0.60
N ARG A 347 -17.74 -5.45 -1.90
CA ARG A 347 -17.36 -4.30 -2.73
C ARG A 347 -18.01 -3.00 -2.26
N GLY A 348 -19.31 -3.01 -1.99
CA GLY A 348 -20.04 -1.82 -1.54
C GLY A 348 -19.52 -1.33 -0.19
N TRP A 349 -19.29 -2.25 0.76
CA TRP A 349 -18.72 -1.95 2.06
C TRP A 349 -17.30 -1.40 1.94
N ALA A 350 -16.41 -2.09 1.22
CA ALA A 350 -15.02 -1.66 1.05
C ALA A 350 -14.93 -0.30 0.35
N ALA A 351 -15.74 -0.04 -0.69
CA ALA A 351 -15.79 1.26 -1.34
C ALA A 351 -16.21 2.39 -0.39
N GLY A 352 -17.14 2.11 0.54
CA GLY A 352 -17.50 3.04 1.61
C GLY A 352 -16.33 3.36 2.53
N ILE A 353 -15.63 2.32 3.01
CA ILE A 353 -14.41 2.47 3.81
C ILE A 353 -13.34 3.27 3.06
N VAL A 354 -13.05 2.94 1.81
CA VAL A 354 -12.06 3.64 0.98
C VAL A 354 -12.44 5.12 0.84
N ARG A 355 -13.72 5.46 0.61
CA ARG A 355 -14.16 6.85 0.55
C ARG A 355 -13.85 7.60 1.86
N GLU A 356 -14.14 6.98 3.00
CA GLU A 356 -13.93 7.59 4.32
C GLU A 356 -12.44 7.75 4.65
N GLU A 357 -11.64 6.72 4.41
CA GLU A 357 -10.23 6.70 4.79
C GLU A 357 -9.36 7.55 3.86
N LEU A 358 -9.61 7.59 2.55
CA LEU A 358 -8.94 8.55 1.65
C LEU A 358 -9.23 10.00 2.06
N HIS A 359 -10.47 10.26 2.50
CA HIS A 359 -10.89 11.59 2.95
C HIS A 359 -10.17 11.99 4.24
N LYS A 360 -10.13 11.12 5.25
CA LYS A 360 -9.35 11.35 6.48
C LYS A 360 -7.86 11.52 6.19
N ALA A 361 -7.28 10.65 5.37
CA ALA A 361 -5.86 10.68 5.02
C ALA A 361 -5.44 12.00 4.37
N GLY A 362 -6.23 12.53 3.42
CA GLY A 362 -5.94 13.82 2.78
C GLY A 362 -5.92 14.99 3.77
N TRP A 363 -6.88 15.03 4.70
CA TRP A 363 -6.93 16.04 5.76
C TRP A 363 -5.80 15.88 6.78
N ARG A 364 -5.50 14.64 7.17
CA ARG A 364 -4.39 14.31 8.07
C ARG A 364 -3.03 14.66 7.48
N LEU A 365 -2.82 14.43 6.19
CA LEU A 365 -1.60 14.84 5.48
C LEU A 365 -1.45 16.36 5.50
N ALA A 366 -2.50 17.12 5.17
CA ALA A 366 -2.45 18.59 5.21
C ALA A 366 -2.13 19.11 6.63
N ASP A 367 -2.82 18.59 7.64
CA ASP A 367 -2.63 18.99 9.05
C ASP A 367 -1.24 18.63 9.58
N LEU A 368 -0.75 17.43 9.25
CA LEU A 368 0.60 16.99 9.55
C LEU A 368 1.63 17.96 8.95
N LEU A 369 1.52 18.28 7.66
CA LEU A 369 2.44 19.19 6.98
C LEU A 369 2.40 20.60 7.57
N GLN A 370 1.24 21.10 7.98
CA GLN A 370 1.13 22.39 8.69
C GLN A 370 1.87 22.40 10.02
N LYS A 371 1.92 21.27 10.73
CA LYS A 371 2.58 21.15 12.04
C LYS A 371 4.09 21.01 11.97
N ILE A 372 4.64 20.53 10.86
CA ILE A 372 6.07 20.18 10.76
C ILE A 372 6.89 21.13 9.88
N LEU A 373 6.23 21.98 9.07
CA LEU A 373 6.86 22.95 8.17
C LEU A 373 6.71 24.39 8.64
#